data_AF-A0A7K3VA12-F1
#
_entry.id   AF-A0A7K3VA12-F1
#
_cell.length_a   1.000
_cell.length_b   1.000
_cell.length_c   1.000
_cell.angle_alpha   90.00
_cell.angle_beta   90.00
_cell.angle_gamma   90.00
#
_symmetry.space_group_name_H-M   'P 1'
#
loop_
_entity.id
_entity.type
_entity.pdbx_description
1 polymer ?
#
loop_
_entity_poly.entity_id
_entity_poly.type
_entity_poly.pdbx_seq_one_letter_code
_entity_poly.pdbx_strand_id
1 'polypeptide(L)' 'MTGLASSLAEIEALKGLTGMTACDIVVCPPFTPIERAVERMEGADVFTGAQHCLNSRQPVDLQ' A
#
# COMPACT_ATOMS: atom_id res chain seq x y z
N MET A 1 5.53 -3.67 -11.38
CA MET A 1 6.31 -4.19 -10.24
C MET A 1 7.60 -3.38 -10.17
N THR A 2 7.62 -2.31 -9.38
CA THR A 2 8.82 -1.49 -9.14
C THR A 2 9.66 -2.14 -8.03
N GLY A 3 10.96 -1.87 -8.01
CA GLY A 3 11.85 -2.38 -6.95
C GLY A 3 11.48 -1.79 -5.58
N LEU A 4 11.74 -2.52 -4.50
CA LEU A 4 11.38 -2.20 -3.12
C LEU A 4 11.67 -0.74 -2.72
N ALA A 5 12.88 -0.25 -3.05
CA ALA A 5 13.29 1.11 -2.72
C ALA A 5 12.52 2.19 -3.51
N SER A 6 12.23 1.93 -4.79
CA SER A 6 11.44 2.83 -5.63
C SER A 6 10.01 2.92 -5.11
N SER A 7 9.39 1.78 -4.79
CA SER A 7 8.02 1.76 -4.29
C SER A 7 7.87 2.56 -2.99
N LEU A 8 8.87 2.51 -2.09
CA LEU A 8 8.84 3.23 -0.83
C LEU A 8 9.04 4.75 -1.01
N ALA A 9 9.92 5.17 -1.92
CA ALA A 9 10.10 6.59 -2.24
C ALA A 9 8.85 7.20 -2.90
N GLU A 10 8.17 6.44 -3.77
CA GLU A 10 6.90 6.84 -4.38
C GLU A 10 5.81 7.07 -3.32
N ILE A 11 5.75 6.21 -2.30
CA ILE A 11 4.78 6.32 -1.18
C ILE A 11 5.04 7.58 -0.34
N GLU A 12 6.30 7.88 -0.02
CA GLU A 12 6.65 9.10 0.73
C GLU A 12 6.29 10.37 -0.06
N ALA A 13 6.48 10.35 -1.38
CA ALA A 13 6.09 11.48 -2.23
C ALA A 13 4.57 11.75 -2.18
N LEU A 14 3.74 10.70 -2.08
CA LEU A 14 2.28 10.85 -1.97
C LEU A 14 1.84 11.53 -0.68
N LYS A 15 2.54 11.27 0.44
CA LYS A 15 2.23 11.90 1.73
C LYS A 15 2.24 13.43 1.65
N GLY A 16 3.15 14.01 0.87
CA GLY A 16 3.27 15.46 0.69
C GLY A 16 2.19 16.10 -0.20
N LEU A 17 1.40 15.30 -0.93
CA LEU A 17 0.49 15.78 -1.97
C LEU A 17 -0.99 15.67 -1.61
N THR A 18 -1.31 15.01 -0.50
CA THR A 18 -2.66 14.48 -0.25
C THR A 18 -3.44 15.18 0.85
N GLY A 19 -2.89 16.18 1.55
CA GLY A 19 -3.59 16.87 2.65
C GLY A 19 -4.81 17.73 2.28
N MET A 20 -5.27 17.75 1.03
CA MET A 20 -6.39 18.58 0.54
C MET A 20 -7.39 17.82 -0.35
N THR A 21 -7.29 16.49 -0.43
CA THR A 21 -8.22 15.73 -1.28
C THR A 21 -9.61 15.65 -0.63
N ALA A 22 -10.66 15.73 -1.45
CA ALA A 22 -12.05 15.53 -1.01
C ALA A 22 -12.46 14.05 -0.98
N CYS A 23 -11.56 13.15 -1.38
CA CYS A 23 -11.79 11.71 -1.40
C CYS A 23 -10.68 10.95 -0.69
N ASP A 24 -11.03 9.76 -0.18
CA ASP A 24 -10.07 8.84 0.41
C ASP A 24 -9.12 8.29 -0.65
N ILE A 25 -7.82 8.26 -0.33
CA ILE A 25 -6.80 7.69 -1.19
C ILE A 25 -6.29 6.40 -0.55
N VAL A 26 -6.19 5.34 -1.35
CA VAL A 26 -5.63 4.05 -0.92
C VAL A 26 -4.45 3.69 -1.81
N VAL A 27 -3.32 3.33 -1.20
CA VAL A 27 -2.16 2.79 -1.89
C VAL A 27 -2.01 1.31 -1.58
N CYS A 28 -1.87 0.49 -2.63
CA CYS A 28 -1.66 -0.95 -2.51
C CYS A 28 -0.25 -1.32 -3.01
N PRO A 29 0.80 -1.26 -2.17
CA PRO A 29 2.15 -1.66 -2.56
C PRO A 29 2.26 -3.18 -2.75
N PRO A 30 3.37 -3.67 -3.34
CA PRO A 30 3.70 -5.09 -3.27
C PRO A 30 3.65 -5.59 -1.82
N PHE A 31 3.33 -6.86 -1.60
CA PHE A 31 3.09 -7.38 -0.25
C PHE A 31 4.33 -7.28 0.66
N THR A 32 5.53 -7.52 0.11
CA THR A 32 6.79 -7.49 0.87
C THR A 32 7.04 -6.17 1.62
N PRO A 33 6.90 -4.98 1.01
CA PRO A 33 7.04 -3.70 1.71
C PRO A 33 5.82 -3.24 2.54
N ILE A 34 4.74 -4.01 2.67
CA ILE A 34 3.48 -3.46 3.19
C ILE A 34 3.60 -2.86 4.60
N GLU A 35 4.34 -3.50 5.50
CA GLU A 35 4.65 -2.98 6.85
C GLU A 35 5.36 -1.63 6.79
N ARG A 36 6.44 -1.55 6.01
CA ARG A 36 7.23 -0.33 5.83
C ARG A 36 6.47 0.79 5.12
N ALA A 37 5.48 0.44 4.31
CA ALA A 37 4.57 1.40 3.69
C ALA A 37 3.64 2.00 4.74
N VAL A 38 3.06 1.18 5.62
CA VAL A 38 2.21 1.65 6.73
C VAL A 38 2.98 2.61 7.63
N GLU A 39 4.20 2.25 8.05
CA GLU A 39 5.04 3.12 8.89
C GLU A 39 5.30 4.50 8.26
N ARG A 40 5.64 4.55 6.96
CA ARG A 40 5.91 5.82 6.26
C ARG A 40 4.66 6.70 6.12
N MET A 41 3.50 6.07 6.03
CA MET A 41 2.21 6.74 5.87
C MET A 41 1.58 7.16 7.20
N GLU A 42 2.26 6.96 8.34
CA GLU A 42 1.78 7.42 9.63
C GLU A 42 1.53 8.94 9.62
N GLY A 43 0.31 9.35 9.98
CA GLY A 43 -0.13 10.74 9.95
C GLY A 43 -0.42 11.32 8.56
N ALA A 44 -0.36 10.52 7.49
CA ALA A 44 -0.83 10.90 6.16
C ALA A 44 -2.35 10.70 6.05
N ASP A 45 -3.01 11.50 5.21
CA ASP A 45 -4.43 11.32 4.85
C ASP A 45 -4.60 10.29 3.70
N VAL A 46 -3.94 9.14 3.85
CA VAL A 46 -3.85 8.09 2.84
C VAL A 46 -3.80 6.73 3.52
N PHE A 47 -4.65 5.82 3.07
CA PHE A 47 -4.74 4.45 3.56
C PHE A 47 -3.78 3.51 2.83
N THR A 48 -3.35 2.44 3.50
CA THR A 48 -2.54 1.37 2.90
C THR A 48 -3.33 0.07 2.83
N GLY A 49 -3.35 -0.57 1.67
CA GLY A 49 -4.03 -1.84 1.42
C GLY A 49 -3.10 -2.90 0.81
N ALA A 50 -3.58 -4.14 0.69
CA ALA A 50 -2.88 -5.20 -0.03
C ALA A 50 -3.32 -5.25 -1.50
N GLN A 51 -2.40 -5.57 -2.41
CA GLN A 51 -2.73 -5.77 -3.85
C GLN A 51 -3.60 -7.01 -4.08
N HIS A 52 -3.41 -8.03 -3.24
CA HIS A 52 -4.11 -9.29 -3.36
C HIS A 52 -4.29 -9.93 -1.98
N CYS A 53 -5.43 -10.59 -1.80
CA CYS A 53 -5.75 -11.41 -0.64
C CYS A 53 -6.28 -12.75 -1.13
N LEU A 54 -6.02 -13.81 -0.36
CA LEU A 54 -6.64 -15.11 -0.63
C LEU A 54 -8.16 -15.00 -0.51
N ASN A 55 -8.87 -15.47 -1.52
CA ASN A 55 -10.32 -15.61 -1.44
C ASN A 55 -10.64 -16.94 -0.75
N SER A 56 -11.14 -16.88 0.49
CA SER A 56 -11.51 -18.06 1.28
C SER A 56 -12.67 -18.89 0.71
N ARG A 57 -13.33 -18.41 -0.37
CA ARG A 57 -14.35 -19.16 -1.12
C ARG A 57 -13.78 -20.01 -2.25
N GLN A 58 -12.48 -19.94 -2.51
CA GLN A 58 -11.80 -20.83 -3.45
C GLN A 58 -10.97 -21.85 -2.67
N PRO A 59 -10.99 -23.14 -3.03
CA PRO A 59 -10.10 -24.12 -2.44
C PRO A 59 -8.65 -23.66 -2.65
N VAL A 60 -7.87 -23.60 -1.58
CA VAL A 60 -6.44 -23.32 -1.66
C VAL A 60 -5.75 -24.67 -1.86
N ASP A 61 -5.25 -24.93 -3.07
CA ASP A 61 -4.30 -26.04 -3.29
C ASP A 61 -2.96 -25.60 -2.69
N LEU A 62 -2.70 -26.04 -1.46
CA LEU A 62 -1.39 -25.96 -0.84
C LEU A 62 -0.51 -27.06 -1.45
N GLN A 63 0.18 -26.71 -2.53
CA GLN A 63 1.28 -27.53 -3.07
C GLN A 63 2.53 -27.42 -2.18
#